data_AF-M1Z9Q3-F1
#
_entry.id   AF-M1Z9Q3-F1
#
_cell.length_a   1.000
_cell.length_b   1.000
_cell.length_c   1.000
_cell.angle_alpha   90.00
_cell.angle_beta   90.00
_cell.angle_gamma   90.00
#
_symmetry.space_group_name_H-M   'P 1'
#
loop_
_entity.id
_entity.type
_entity.pdbx_description
1 polymer ?
#
loop_
_entity_poly.entity_id
_entity_poly.type
_entity_poly.pdbx_seq_one_letter_code
_entity_poly.pdbx_strand_id
1 'polypeptide(L)'
;MSIISYIGPKGGIGKTTLSINTAAALTRVLESTQSERPICLVDLDLRLPTIASLLDSHPSRSFYDLFEALANKTYQVDFLRTVYQMLSTFRRYTEGTIEAGDAQLQKQYSRYQTLKTELFHFGGFEFADTLHELFLRRGEVQTPAQLREVADLVHAIPLDKLRAVMMKTDAGSRPDPDDYINHIEEYGFSLIGGEVPILGKREHRKRINQPEFLLLFLDFLRGVFDRFEHTILDTPAGGVNHVSSLICQIDQVAFVFDLSNTLAINGSIDALHTFIDYYEDFNADYARGQLTGIEKAYIERVQAKEGKAAVYESMKNKQMGLVFNRLEDLKEVPPALDRLRQYLDTLDKYHQYKKRIHILGMVPQNKVVNITNNRGSLFYTMDSGLAGRMDQIARGLSSNMQDCPALDEDDRVIMNYLEKYKTNSRFRVFGT
;
A
#
# COMPACT_ATOMS: atom_id res chain seq x y z
N MET A 1 -7.74 14.56 -1.16
CA MET A 1 -6.88 13.37 -0.95
C MET A 1 -7.64 12.10 -1.33
N SER A 2 -7.13 11.33 -2.29
CA SER A 2 -7.64 9.97 -2.59
C SER A 2 -6.50 9.00 -2.92
N ILE A 3 -6.58 7.79 -2.36
CA ILE A 3 -5.65 6.70 -2.63
C ILE A 3 -6.30 5.74 -3.63
N ILE A 4 -5.66 5.59 -4.79
CA ILE A 4 -6.16 4.84 -5.95
C ILE A 4 -5.24 3.64 -6.17
N SER A 5 -5.79 2.43 -6.20
CA SER A 5 -5.03 1.21 -6.45
C SER A 5 -5.33 0.62 -7.82
N TYR A 6 -4.30 0.39 -8.63
CA TYR A 6 -4.43 -0.35 -9.89
C TYR A 6 -4.25 -1.84 -9.63
N ILE A 7 -5.30 -2.63 -9.94
CA ILE A 7 -5.35 -4.07 -9.70
C ILE A 7 -5.66 -4.81 -11.00
N GLY A 8 -5.18 -6.05 -11.13
CA GLY A 8 -5.63 -6.93 -12.20
C GLY A 8 -4.99 -8.32 -12.16
N PRO A 9 -5.43 -9.23 -13.05
CA PRO A 9 -5.23 -10.68 -12.92
C PRO A 9 -3.81 -11.18 -12.95
N LYS A 10 -2.93 -10.52 -13.70
CA LYS A 10 -1.58 -11.03 -13.97
C LYS A 10 -0.58 -9.91 -14.30
N GLY A 11 0.69 -10.30 -14.40
CA GLY A 11 1.74 -9.44 -14.96
C GLY A 11 1.51 -9.20 -16.45
N GLY A 12 1.94 -8.05 -16.97
CA GLY A 12 1.91 -7.75 -18.40
C GLY A 12 0.56 -7.30 -18.98
N ILE A 13 -0.49 -7.12 -18.16
CA ILE A 13 -1.78 -6.57 -18.62
C ILE A 13 -1.80 -5.04 -18.73
N GLY A 14 -0.70 -4.36 -18.41
CA GLY A 14 -0.59 -2.90 -18.49
C GLY A 14 -0.91 -2.11 -17.22
N LYS A 15 -0.92 -2.71 -16.02
CA LYS A 15 -1.15 -1.98 -14.74
C LYS A 15 -0.18 -0.82 -14.54
N THR A 16 1.12 -1.10 -14.62
CA THR A 16 2.18 -0.10 -14.50
C THR A 16 2.04 0.99 -15.54
N THR A 17 1.88 0.62 -16.82
CA THR A 17 1.67 1.57 -17.90
C THR A 17 0.45 2.48 -17.65
N LEU A 18 -0.69 1.93 -17.24
CA LEU A 18 -1.88 2.71 -16.94
C LEU A 18 -1.69 3.58 -15.70
N SER A 19 -1.03 3.08 -14.65
CA SER A 19 -0.77 3.83 -13.41
C SER A 19 0.07 5.08 -13.70
N ILE A 20 1.15 4.96 -14.46
CA ILE A 20 2.01 6.10 -14.79
C ILE A 20 1.28 7.13 -15.68
N ASN A 21 0.59 6.67 -16.73
CA ASN A 21 -0.13 7.59 -17.62
C ASN A 21 -1.34 8.24 -16.90
N THR A 22 -1.90 7.58 -15.89
CA THR A 22 -2.95 8.16 -15.03
C THR A 22 -2.38 9.23 -14.11
N ALA A 23 -1.17 9.03 -13.56
CA ALA A 23 -0.49 10.05 -12.77
C ALA A 23 -0.34 11.36 -13.56
N ALA A 24 0.20 11.26 -14.78
CA ALA A 24 0.36 12.42 -15.67
C ALA A 24 -0.99 13.07 -16.04
N ALA A 25 -2.02 12.27 -16.34
CA ALA A 25 -3.34 12.80 -16.66
C ALA A 25 -4.00 13.50 -15.46
N LEU A 26 -3.85 12.95 -14.25
CA LEU A 26 -4.36 13.57 -13.02
C LEU A 26 -3.67 14.90 -12.73
N THR A 27 -2.36 15.02 -12.97
CA THR A 27 -1.64 16.31 -12.84
C THR A 27 -2.32 17.39 -13.69
N ARG A 28 -2.62 17.10 -14.96
CA ARG A 28 -3.27 18.07 -15.85
C ARG A 28 -4.71 18.38 -15.43
N VAL A 29 -5.46 17.39 -14.94
CA VAL A 29 -6.80 17.62 -14.38
C VAL A 29 -6.72 18.52 -13.15
N LEU A 30 -5.73 18.33 -12.27
CA LEU A 30 -5.54 19.15 -11.06
C LEU A 30 -5.08 20.58 -11.36
N GLU A 31 -4.21 20.79 -12.36
CA GLU A 31 -3.86 22.14 -12.82
C GLU A 31 -5.11 22.93 -13.23
N SER A 32 -6.09 22.24 -13.84
CA SER A 32 -7.37 22.87 -14.22
C SER A 32 -8.28 23.18 -13.02
N THR A 33 -8.04 22.56 -11.86
CA THR A 33 -8.83 22.76 -10.63
C THR A 33 -8.09 23.55 -9.53
N GLN A 34 -6.88 24.08 -9.81
CA GLN A 34 -6.05 24.89 -8.90
C GLN A 34 -5.65 24.17 -7.58
N SER A 35 -5.49 22.84 -7.60
CA SER A 35 -4.97 22.13 -6.42
C SER A 35 -3.48 22.45 -6.18
N GLU A 36 -3.12 22.85 -4.97
CA GLU A 36 -1.72 23.09 -4.55
C GLU A 36 -0.98 21.80 -4.18
N ARG A 37 -1.69 20.66 -4.06
CA ARG A 37 -1.11 19.38 -3.64
C ARG A 37 -0.77 18.51 -4.86
N PRO A 38 0.46 17.95 -4.93
CA PRO A 38 0.90 17.16 -6.07
C PRO A 38 0.28 15.76 -6.13
N ILE A 39 0.52 15.06 -7.23
CA ILE A 39 0.22 13.64 -7.44
C ILE A 39 1.44 12.80 -7.05
N CYS A 40 1.21 11.65 -6.41
CA CYS A 40 2.24 10.66 -6.16
C CYS A 40 1.91 9.33 -6.84
N LEU A 41 2.91 8.70 -7.43
CA LEU A 41 2.89 7.32 -7.89
C LEU A 41 3.79 6.48 -6.99
N VAL A 42 3.31 5.32 -6.55
CA VAL A 42 4.02 4.41 -5.64
C VAL A 42 4.17 3.05 -6.31
N ASP A 43 5.42 2.64 -6.53
CA ASP A 43 5.75 1.33 -7.10
C ASP A 43 5.75 0.25 -5.99
N LEU A 44 4.63 -0.43 -5.79
CA LEU A 44 4.50 -1.46 -4.76
C LEU A 44 4.94 -2.85 -5.24
N ASP A 45 5.48 -2.99 -6.45
CA ASP A 45 6.17 -4.24 -6.84
C ASP A 45 7.56 -4.29 -6.20
N LEU A 46 7.59 -4.56 -4.90
CA LEU A 46 8.81 -4.61 -4.09
C LEU A 46 9.83 -5.66 -4.58
N ARG A 47 9.43 -6.62 -5.43
CA ARG A 47 10.34 -7.67 -5.92
C ARG A 47 11.00 -7.25 -7.23
N LEU A 48 10.22 -6.66 -8.12
CA LEU A 48 10.60 -6.25 -9.46
C LEU A 48 10.06 -4.84 -9.71
N PRO A 49 10.60 -3.80 -9.04
CA PRO A 49 10.14 -2.45 -9.29
C PRO A 49 10.59 -2.04 -10.68
N THR A 50 9.69 -1.41 -11.44
CA THR A 50 9.90 -1.13 -12.87
C THR A 50 9.67 0.33 -13.22
N ILE A 51 8.95 1.10 -12.41
CA ILE A 51 8.50 2.45 -12.77
C ILE A 51 9.69 3.40 -12.92
N ALA A 52 10.63 3.36 -11.98
CA ALA A 52 11.80 4.24 -12.01
C ALA A 52 12.61 4.05 -13.31
N SER A 53 12.85 2.79 -13.69
CA SER A 53 13.54 2.46 -14.95
C SER A 53 12.73 2.81 -16.19
N LEU A 54 11.40 2.65 -16.15
CA LEU A 54 10.51 3.03 -17.26
C LEU A 54 10.42 4.55 -17.48
N LEU A 55 10.79 5.37 -16.50
CA LEU A 55 10.76 6.82 -16.61
C LEU A 55 12.16 7.44 -16.65
N ASP A 56 13.20 6.60 -16.75
CA ASP A 56 14.60 7.02 -16.65
C ASP A 56 14.85 7.92 -15.43
N SER A 57 14.14 7.63 -14.33
CA SER A 57 14.23 8.37 -13.09
C SER A 57 15.17 7.65 -12.13
N HIS A 58 16.14 8.35 -11.58
CA HIS A 58 17.11 7.79 -10.63
C HIS A 58 16.84 8.31 -9.21
N PRO A 59 15.89 7.71 -8.47
CA PRO A 59 15.57 8.15 -7.12
C PRO A 59 16.78 8.02 -6.20
N SER A 60 17.02 9.04 -5.37
CA SER A 60 18.16 9.10 -4.46
C SER A 60 18.12 8.00 -3.38
N ARG A 61 16.92 7.57 -3.00
CA ARG A 61 16.68 6.40 -2.15
C ARG A 61 15.52 5.58 -2.67
N SER A 62 15.65 4.28 -2.51
CA SER A 62 14.66 3.28 -2.90
C SER A 62 14.00 2.64 -1.68
N PHE A 63 13.00 1.78 -1.92
CA PHE A 63 12.47 0.93 -0.86
C PHE A 63 13.51 -0.04 -0.30
N TYR A 64 14.57 -0.37 -1.04
CA TYR A 64 15.69 -1.10 -0.47
C TYR A 64 16.33 -0.33 0.69
N ASP A 65 16.64 0.95 0.48
CA ASP A 65 17.25 1.81 1.51
C ASP A 65 16.29 2.03 2.69
N LEU A 66 14.99 2.12 2.39
CA LEU A 66 13.95 2.21 3.41
C LEU A 66 13.96 0.98 4.31
N PHE A 67 13.88 -0.24 3.76
CA PHE A 67 13.89 -1.47 4.56
C PHE A 67 15.21 -1.66 5.34
N GLU A 68 16.35 -1.19 4.81
CA GLU A 68 17.60 -1.12 5.58
C GLU A 68 17.48 -0.17 6.79
N ALA A 69 16.92 1.03 6.59
CA ALA A 69 16.71 1.98 7.68
C ALA A 69 15.72 1.46 8.73
N LEU A 70 14.61 0.87 8.28
CA LEU A 70 13.59 0.28 9.15
C LEU A 70 14.16 -0.84 10.01
N ALA A 71 14.92 -1.77 9.42
CA ALA A 71 15.48 -2.90 10.14
C ALA A 71 16.62 -2.51 11.09
N ASN A 72 17.56 -1.69 10.61
CA ASN A 72 18.81 -1.43 11.32
C ASN A 72 18.74 -0.22 12.26
N LYS A 73 17.75 0.67 12.11
CA LYS A 73 17.60 1.86 12.95
C LYS A 73 16.24 1.88 13.65
N THR A 74 15.15 1.97 12.88
CA THR A 74 13.81 2.20 13.42
C THR A 74 13.38 1.11 14.39
N TYR A 75 13.45 -0.15 13.96
CA TYR A 75 13.06 -1.29 14.78
C TYR A 75 13.92 -1.43 16.03
N GLN A 76 15.24 -1.18 15.91
CA GLN A 76 16.17 -1.28 17.04
C GLN A 76 15.83 -0.27 18.15
N VAL A 77 15.47 0.96 17.78
CA VAL A 77 15.04 2.00 18.74
C VAL A 77 13.70 1.63 19.37
N ASP A 78 12.73 1.18 18.59
CA ASP A 78 11.42 0.77 19.10
C ASP A 78 11.51 -0.43 20.05
N PHE A 79 12.40 -1.37 19.75
CA PHE A 79 12.71 -2.49 20.62
C PHE A 79 13.31 -1.99 21.94
N LEU A 80 14.33 -1.13 21.91
CA LEU A 80 14.95 -0.55 23.11
C LEU A 80 13.94 0.23 23.96
N ARG A 81 13.07 1.00 23.32
CA ARG A 81 11.99 1.75 23.99
C ARG A 81 11.02 0.81 24.70
N THR A 82 10.67 -0.31 24.07
CA THR A 82 9.81 -1.35 24.65
C THR A 82 10.49 -2.02 25.84
N VAL A 83 11.76 -2.41 25.70
CA VAL A 83 12.57 -2.98 26.78
C VAL A 83 12.69 -2.02 27.96
N TYR A 84 12.94 -0.74 27.71
CA TYR A 84 13.03 0.27 28.77
C TYR A 84 11.73 0.38 29.57
N GLN A 85 10.57 0.43 28.89
CA GLN A 85 9.26 0.46 29.55
C GLN A 85 8.98 -0.80 30.38
N MET A 86 9.36 -1.97 29.83
CA MET A 86 9.23 -3.25 30.52
C MET A 86 10.09 -3.30 31.78
N LEU A 87 11.41 -3.07 31.65
CA LEU A 87 12.36 -3.13 32.77
C LEU A 87 12.02 -2.11 33.86
N SER A 88 11.61 -0.89 33.48
CA SER A 88 11.17 0.13 34.44
C SER A 88 9.96 -0.33 35.25
N THR A 89 9.03 -1.05 34.61
CA THR A 89 7.84 -1.58 35.28
C THR A 89 8.18 -2.80 36.14
N PHE A 90 9.06 -3.68 35.65
CA PHE A 90 9.50 -4.87 36.37
C PHE A 90 10.27 -4.51 37.64
N ARG A 91 11.16 -3.50 37.59
CA ARG A 91 11.85 -3.00 38.78
C ARG A 91 10.90 -2.49 39.85
N ARG A 92 9.92 -1.67 39.46
CA ARG A 92 8.88 -1.21 40.39
C ARG A 92 8.17 -2.38 41.06
N TYR A 93 7.92 -3.48 40.34
CA TYR A 93 7.30 -4.67 40.90
C TYR A 93 8.25 -5.45 41.84
N THR A 94 9.50 -5.68 41.43
CA THR A 94 10.49 -6.43 42.24
C THR A 94 10.88 -5.67 43.50
N GLU A 95 10.84 -4.33 43.47
CA GLU A 95 11.04 -3.43 44.61
C GLU A 95 9.78 -3.26 45.50
N GLY A 96 8.65 -3.87 45.11
CA GLY A 96 7.40 -3.80 45.88
C GLY A 96 6.63 -2.48 45.77
N THR A 97 6.96 -1.63 44.80
CA THR A 97 6.25 -0.37 44.52
C THR A 97 4.89 -0.58 43.84
N ILE A 98 4.72 -1.70 43.13
CA ILE A 98 3.46 -2.12 42.52
C ILE A 98 3.20 -3.60 42.79
N GLU A 99 1.93 -4.00 42.73
CA GLU A 99 1.51 -5.38 42.98
C GLU A 99 1.43 -6.22 41.69
N ALA A 100 1.37 -7.55 41.83
CA ALA A 100 1.28 -8.47 40.69
C ALA A 100 0.00 -8.25 39.85
N GLY A 101 -1.07 -7.72 40.45
CA GLY A 101 -2.32 -7.39 39.77
C GLY A 101 -2.32 -6.05 39.02
N ASP A 102 -1.23 -5.28 39.07
CA ASP A 102 -1.17 -3.96 38.44
C ASP A 102 -1.34 -4.04 36.91
N ALA A 103 -2.26 -3.24 36.37
CA ALA A 103 -2.62 -3.29 34.95
C ALA A 103 -1.44 -2.94 34.03
N GLN A 104 -0.54 -2.04 34.45
CA GLN A 104 0.66 -1.70 33.69
C GLN A 104 1.65 -2.87 33.71
N LEU A 105 1.83 -3.53 34.86
CA LEU A 105 2.65 -4.74 34.96
C LEU A 105 2.13 -5.85 34.04
N GLN A 106 0.83 -6.14 34.08
CA GLN A 106 0.20 -7.15 33.22
C GLN A 106 0.44 -6.85 31.74
N LYS A 107 0.28 -5.58 31.34
CA LYS A 107 0.56 -5.12 29.97
C LYS A 107 2.02 -5.32 29.56
N GLN A 108 2.98 -4.93 30.41
CA GLN A 108 4.40 -5.08 30.08
C GLN A 108 4.85 -6.54 30.13
N TYR A 109 4.28 -7.35 31.00
CA TYR A 109 4.51 -8.79 31.05
C TYR A 109 4.01 -9.48 29.77
N SER A 110 2.82 -9.15 29.29
CA SER A 110 2.32 -9.66 28.00
C SER A 110 3.23 -9.29 26.83
N ARG A 111 3.77 -8.06 26.82
CA ARG A 111 4.78 -7.64 25.84
C ARG A 111 6.07 -8.44 25.97
N TYR A 112 6.58 -8.62 27.19
CA TYR A 112 7.77 -9.44 27.45
C TYR A 112 7.63 -10.85 26.87
N GLN A 113 6.46 -11.47 27.03
CA GLN A 113 6.19 -12.81 26.51
C GLN A 113 6.19 -12.86 24.98
N THR A 114 5.69 -11.82 24.32
CA THR A 114 5.45 -11.79 22.86
C THR A 114 6.52 -11.07 22.05
N LEU A 115 7.44 -10.34 22.70
CA LEU A 115 8.45 -9.54 22.02
C LEU A 115 9.43 -10.44 21.26
N LYS A 116 9.51 -10.27 19.93
CA LYS A 116 10.46 -10.97 19.07
C LYS A 116 11.86 -10.41 19.27
N THR A 117 12.81 -11.28 19.60
CA THR A 117 14.20 -10.87 19.90
C THR A 117 15.15 -11.20 18.77
N GLU A 118 14.73 -12.06 17.84
CA GLU A 118 15.52 -12.59 16.73
C GLU A 118 15.90 -11.50 15.72
N LEU A 119 15.12 -10.40 15.69
CA LEU A 119 15.33 -9.25 14.81
C LEU A 119 16.17 -8.14 15.48
N PHE A 120 16.47 -8.26 16.77
CA PHE A 120 17.23 -7.27 17.52
C PHE A 120 18.73 -7.56 17.49
N HIS A 121 19.55 -6.53 17.27
CA HIS A 121 21.00 -6.66 17.22
C HIS A 121 21.61 -6.48 18.60
N PHE A 122 21.76 -7.58 19.35
CA PHE A 122 22.33 -7.55 20.70
C PHE A 122 23.78 -7.05 20.75
N GLY A 123 24.62 -7.38 19.74
CA GLY A 123 26.09 -7.24 19.77
C GLY A 123 26.69 -5.82 19.82
N GLY A 124 25.93 -4.80 20.24
CA GLY A 124 26.38 -3.41 20.31
C GLY A 124 26.23 -2.75 21.69
N PHE A 125 25.83 -3.48 22.73
CA PHE A 125 25.48 -2.90 24.03
C PHE A 125 26.19 -3.59 25.19
N GLU A 126 26.63 -2.82 26.18
CA GLU A 126 27.28 -3.37 27.40
C GLU A 126 26.35 -4.27 28.22
N PHE A 127 25.03 -4.09 28.09
CA PHE A 127 24.01 -4.89 28.77
C PHE A 127 23.45 -6.02 27.90
N ALA A 128 24.04 -6.26 26.73
CA ALA A 128 23.51 -7.19 25.73
C ALA A 128 23.36 -8.61 26.27
N ASP A 129 24.40 -9.12 26.93
CA ASP A 129 24.41 -10.50 27.44
C ASP A 129 23.36 -10.68 28.54
N THR A 130 23.28 -9.75 29.49
CA THR A 130 22.27 -9.77 30.56
C THR A 130 20.85 -9.66 30.00
N LEU A 131 20.64 -8.79 28.99
CA LEU A 131 19.34 -8.66 28.34
C LEU A 131 18.98 -9.93 27.54
N HIS A 132 19.96 -10.55 26.89
CA HIS A 132 19.77 -11.80 26.18
C HIS A 132 19.40 -12.93 27.15
N GLU A 133 20.15 -13.06 28.25
CA GLU A 133 19.88 -14.03 29.31
C GLU A 133 18.49 -13.86 29.93
N LEU A 134 18.07 -12.61 30.18
CA LEU A 134 16.71 -12.31 30.63
C LEU A 134 15.68 -12.92 29.67
N PHE A 135 15.84 -12.72 28.36
CA PHE A 135 14.92 -13.29 27.38
C PHE A 135 15.04 -14.81 27.20
N LEU A 136 16.20 -15.42 27.43
CA LEU A 136 16.35 -16.88 27.45
C LEU A 136 15.54 -17.51 28.60
N ARG A 137 15.53 -16.85 29.77
CA ARG A 137 14.75 -17.28 30.95
C ARG A 137 13.27 -16.92 30.88
N ARG A 138 12.78 -16.35 29.76
CA ARG A 138 11.37 -15.98 29.57
C ARG A 138 10.39 -17.15 29.77
N GLY A 139 10.78 -18.37 29.38
CA GLY A 139 9.94 -19.56 29.55
C GLY A 139 9.75 -20.00 31.01
N GLU A 140 10.63 -19.57 31.91
CA GLU A 140 10.54 -19.84 33.36
C GLU A 140 9.50 -18.92 34.03
N VAL A 141 9.35 -17.71 33.51
CA VAL A 141 8.40 -16.71 34.02
C VAL A 141 7.04 -16.89 33.35
N GLN A 142 6.17 -17.73 33.90
CA GLN A 142 4.83 -18.01 33.35
C GLN A 142 3.75 -17.03 33.84
N THR A 143 4.00 -16.33 34.93
CA THR A 143 3.11 -15.32 35.49
C THR A 143 3.88 -14.06 35.91
N PRO A 144 3.23 -12.89 36.00
CA PRO A 144 3.88 -11.67 36.51
C PRO A 144 4.48 -11.84 37.91
N ALA A 145 3.89 -12.72 38.75
CA ALA A 145 4.40 -12.97 40.09
C ALA A 145 5.84 -13.50 40.08
N GLN A 146 6.17 -14.33 39.08
CA GLN A 146 7.46 -15.00 38.89
C GLN A 146 8.54 -14.06 38.34
N LEU A 147 8.25 -12.80 38.01
CA LEU A 147 9.28 -11.83 37.64
C LEU A 147 10.33 -11.62 38.75
N ARG A 148 10.02 -11.98 40.00
CA ARG A 148 10.98 -12.01 41.11
C ARG A 148 12.10 -13.03 40.92
N GLU A 149 11.86 -14.10 40.16
CA GLU A 149 12.84 -15.17 39.88
C GLU A 149 13.95 -14.74 38.90
N VAL A 150 13.75 -13.60 38.22
CA VAL A 150 14.70 -12.96 37.31
C VAL A 150 15.04 -11.53 37.75
N ALA A 151 14.75 -11.18 39.01
CA ALA A 151 14.95 -9.83 39.53
C ALA A 151 16.43 -9.40 39.45
N ASP A 152 17.34 -10.32 39.75
CA ASP A 152 18.78 -10.18 39.60
C ASP A 152 19.17 -9.68 38.19
N LEU A 153 18.63 -10.30 37.13
CA LEU A 153 18.87 -9.87 35.75
C LEU A 153 18.25 -8.50 35.45
N VAL A 154 17.02 -8.26 35.92
CA VAL A 154 16.32 -6.97 35.76
C VAL A 154 17.09 -5.81 36.43
N HIS A 155 17.67 -6.05 37.61
CA HIS A 155 18.47 -5.07 38.34
C HIS A 155 19.88 -4.92 37.76
N ALA A 156 20.45 -5.97 37.17
CA ALA A 156 21.75 -5.93 36.51
C ALA A 156 21.77 -5.06 35.24
N ILE A 157 20.64 -4.89 34.54
CA ILE A 157 20.57 -4.06 33.32
C ILE A 157 20.44 -2.56 33.67
N PRO A 158 21.47 -1.72 33.45
CA PRO A 158 21.44 -0.31 33.87
C PRO A 158 20.47 0.55 33.03
N LEU A 159 19.33 0.95 33.63
CA LEU A 159 18.30 1.76 32.96
C LEU A 159 18.80 3.10 32.42
N ASP A 160 19.72 3.77 33.13
CA ASP A 160 20.26 5.06 32.67
C ASP A 160 21.10 4.91 31.41
N LYS A 161 21.92 3.84 31.32
CA LYS A 161 22.67 3.52 30.11
C LYS A 161 21.74 3.11 28.98
N LEU A 162 20.74 2.28 29.25
CA LEU A 162 19.72 1.90 28.27
C LEU A 162 19.02 3.14 27.69
N ARG A 163 18.62 4.08 28.56
CA ARG A 163 18.02 5.36 28.16
C ARG A 163 18.98 6.20 27.32
N ALA A 164 20.25 6.32 27.72
CA ALA A 164 21.25 7.07 26.98
C ALA A 164 21.47 6.49 25.57
N VAL A 165 21.58 5.16 25.45
CA VAL A 165 21.66 4.46 24.16
C VAL A 165 20.41 4.74 23.32
N MET A 166 19.23 4.57 23.90
CA MET A 166 17.96 4.83 23.21
C MET A 166 17.88 6.28 22.68
N MET A 167 18.23 7.28 23.49
CA MET A 167 18.21 8.69 23.05
C MET A 167 19.22 8.97 21.94
N LYS A 168 20.41 8.36 22.00
CA LYS A 168 21.43 8.49 20.95
C LYS A 168 20.97 7.87 19.64
N THR A 169 20.27 6.74 19.69
CA THR A 169 19.82 6.02 18.49
C THR A 169 18.51 6.56 17.91
N ASP A 170 17.67 7.22 18.72
CA ASP A 170 16.37 7.78 18.29
C ASP A 170 16.50 8.90 17.25
N ALA A 171 17.53 9.75 17.39
CA ALA A 171 17.81 10.83 16.45
C ALA A 171 18.09 10.29 15.04
N GLY A 172 17.21 10.57 14.07
CA GLY A 172 17.32 10.06 12.70
C GLY A 172 16.99 8.57 12.54
N SER A 173 16.34 7.96 13.54
CA SER A 173 15.91 6.56 13.48
C SER A 173 14.72 6.35 12.55
N ARG A 174 13.87 7.36 12.40
CA ARG A 174 12.72 7.36 11.51
C ARG A 174 13.14 7.91 10.15
N PRO A 175 12.85 7.18 9.05
CA PRO A 175 13.09 7.69 7.70
C PRO A 175 12.24 8.95 7.46
N ASP A 176 12.86 9.99 6.90
CA ASP A 176 12.14 11.17 6.43
C ASP A 176 11.53 10.85 5.05
N PRO A 177 10.20 10.96 4.86
CA PRO A 177 9.58 10.74 3.55
C PRO A 177 10.17 11.58 2.43
N ASP A 178 10.64 12.81 2.69
CA ASP A 178 11.22 13.67 1.64
C ASP A 178 12.48 13.06 1.00
N ASP A 179 13.23 12.23 1.75
CA ASP A 179 14.39 11.51 1.22
C ASP A 179 14.03 10.45 0.16
N TYR A 180 12.75 10.06 0.05
CA TYR A 180 12.27 8.98 -0.83
C TYR A 180 11.30 9.48 -1.91
N ILE A 181 10.87 10.73 -1.83
CA ILE A 181 9.97 11.34 -2.81
C ILE A 181 10.81 11.92 -3.94
N ASN A 182 10.73 11.30 -5.12
CA ASN A 182 11.41 11.78 -6.31
C ASN A 182 10.44 12.55 -7.21
N HIS A 183 10.57 13.87 -7.31
CA HIS A 183 9.73 14.65 -8.22
C HIS A 183 10.24 14.54 -9.65
N ILE A 184 9.36 14.17 -10.59
CA ILE A 184 9.70 14.07 -12.01
C ILE A 184 9.15 15.32 -12.72
N GLU A 185 10.00 16.33 -12.88
CA GLU A 185 9.62 17.63 -13.44
C GLU A 185 8.95 17.51 -14.82
N GLU A 186 9.46 16.63 -15.69
CA GLU A 186 8.94 16.42 -17.05
C GLU A 186 7.44 16.08 -17.05
N TYR A 187 6.97 15.35 -16.03
CA TYR A 187 5.60 14.84 -15.97
C TYR A 187 4.76 15.45 -14.85
N GLY A 188 5.35 16.30 -14.00
CA GLY A 188 4.66 17.06 -12.95
C GLY A 188 4.06 16.19 -11.83
N PHE A 189 4.57 14.99 -11.60
CA PHE A 189 4.19 14.14 -10.47
C PHE A 189 5.41 13.59 -9.74
N SER A 190 5.20 13.12 -8.51
CA SER A 190 6.24 12.49 -7.71
C SER A 190 6.17 10.96 -7.78
N LEU A 191 7.32 10.32 -7.71
CA LEU A 191 7.49 8.87 -7.67
C LEU A 191 8.11 8.47 -6.33
N ILE A 192 7.61 7.37 -5.76
CA ILE A 192 8.23 6.67 -4.65
C ILE A 192 8.36 5.21 -5.02
N GLY A 193 9.57 4.67 -4.89
CA GLY A 193 9.92 3.37 -5.43
C GLY A 193 11.38 3.39 -5.88
N GLY A 194 11.88 2.28 -6.42
CA GLY A 194 13.29 2.17 -6.77
C GLY A 194 13.56 1.40 -8.04
N GLU A 195 14.84 1.31 -8.38
CA GLU A 195 15.36 0.55 -9.52
C GLU A 195 15.88 -0.83 -9.13
N VAL A 196 16.13 -1.07 -7.84
CA VAL A 196 16.89 -2.23 -7.38
C VAL A 196 16.03 -3.48 -7.33
N PRO A 197 16.28 -4.50 -8.16
CA PRO A 197 15.59 -5.78 -8.06
C PRO A 197 16.04 -6.48 -6.77
N ILE A 198 15.12 -6.69 -5.85
CA ILE A 198 15.39 -7.32 -4.55
C ILE A 198 15.61 -8.85 -4.69
N LEU A 199 15.27 -9.42 -5.85
CA LEU A 199 15.41 -10.85 -6.15
C LEU A 199 16.84 -11.41 -5.99
N GLY A 200 17.89 -10.57 -5.97
CA GLY A 200 19.28 -11.01 -5.76
C GLY A 200 19.71 -11.17 -4.29
N LYS A 201 19.08 -10.48 -3.33
CA LYS A 201 19.60 -10.38 -1.94
C LYS A 201 18.73 -11.17 -0.94
N ARG A 202 19.20 -12.37 -0.53
CA ARG A 202 18.46 -13.29 0.35
C ARG A 202 18.00 -12.64 1.66
N GLU A 203 18.86 -11.88 2.33
CA GLU A 203 18.51 -11.21 3.58
C GLU A 203 17.47 -10.11 3.39
N HIS A 204 17.56 -9.35 2.30
CA HIS A 204 16.58 -8.33 2.00
C HIS A 204 15.20 -8.93 1.66
N ARG A 205 15.17 -10.05 0.92
CA ARG A 205 13.94 -10.82 0.72
C ARG A 205 13.32 -11.30 2.02
N LYS A 206 14.12 -11.71 3.01
CA LYS A 206 13.58 -12.06 4.32
C LYS A 206 12.94 -10.83 4.96
N ARG A 207 13.61 -9.68 4.94
CA ARG A 207 13.14 -8.43 5.57
C ARG A 207 11.79 -7.96 5.01
N ILE A 208 11.61 -7.92 3.69
CA ILE A 208 10.32 -7.52 3.08
C ILE A 208 9.17 -8.48 3.42
N ASN A 209 9.46 -9.69 3.89
CA ASN A 209 8.45 -10.65 4.31
C ASN A 209 8.33 -10.73 5.85
N GLN A 210 9.07 -9.91 6.61
CA GLN A 210 8.93 -9.84 8.07
C GLN A 210 7.76 -8.93 8.46
N PRO A 211 6.77 -9.43 9.22
CA PRO A 211 5.63 -8.64 9.69
C PRO A 211 6.01 -7.33 10.37
N GLU A 212 7.08 -7.34 11.18
CA GLU A 212 7.55 -6.17 11.92
C GLU A 212 8.00 -5.03 11.01
N PHE A 213 8.72 -5.36 9.93
CA PHE A 213 9.22 -4.37 8.99
C PHE A 213 8.14 -3.94 8.01
N LEU A 214 7.25 -4.86 7.59
CA LEU A 214 6.07 -4.51 6.79
C LEU A 214 5.17 -3.53 7.53
N LEU A 215 4.94 -3.73 8.82
CA LEU A 215 4.11 -2.82 9.62
C LEU A 215 4.72 -1.41 9.71
N LEU A 216 6.05 -1.30 9.87
CA LEU A 216 6.76 -0.02 9.82
C LEU A 216 6.76 0.61 8.43
N PHE A 217 6.83 -0.21 7.38
CA PHE A 217 6.72 0.22 5.99
C PHE A 217 5.34 0.81 5.68
N LEU A 218 4.27 0.18 6.15
CA LEU A 218 2.90 0.70 6.03
C LEU A 218 2.73 2.04 6.75
N ASP A 219 3.29 2.19 7.96
CA ASP A 219 3.28 3.47 8.67
C ASP A 219 4.02 4.57 7.91
N PHE A 220 5.15 4.24 7.27
CA PHE A 220 5.87 5.17 6.40
C PHE A 220 5.02 5.59 5.19
N LEU A 221 4.41 4.62 4.49
CA LEU A 221 3.55 4.90 3.33
C LEU A 221 2.35 5.80 3.71
N ARG A 222 1.73 5.59 4.87
CA ARG A 222 0.69 6.51 5.34
C ARG A 222 1.20 7.94 5.51
N GLY A 223 2.37 8.11 6.12
CA GLY A 223 3.00 9.43 6.29
C GLY A 223 3.34 10.11 4.97
N VAL A 224 3.55 9.33 3.91
CA VAL A 224 3.66 9.80 2.53
C VAL A 224 2.29 10.23 1.99
N PHE A 225 1.26 9.38 2.08
CA PHE A 225 -0.03 9.62 1.44
C PHE A 225 -0.66 10.94 1.88
N ASP A 226 -0.52 11.28 3.16
CA ASP A 226 -1.02 12.53 3.76
C ASP A 226 -0.48 13.81 3.08
N ARG A 227 0.58 13.72 2.27
CA ARG A 227 1.26 14.84 1.57
C ARG A 227 0.70 15.13 0.17
N PHE A 228 -0.12 14.25 -0.41
CA PHE A 228 -0.53 14.33 -1.81
C PHE A 228 -2.05 14.47 -1.97
N GLU A 229 -2.50 15.02 -3.10
CA GLU A 229 -3.93 15.08 -3.41
C GLU A 229 -4.45 13.75 -3.93
N HIS A 230 -3.67 13.09 -4.78
CA HIS A 230 -3.90 11.72 -5.16
C HIS A 230 -2.63 10.90 -5.04
N THR A 231 -2.76 9.70 -4.49
CA THR A 231 -1.69 8.70 -4.52
C THR A 231 -2.16 7.52 -5.35
N ILE A 232 -1.38 7.14 -6.36
CA ILE A 232 -1.61 5.98 -7.20
C ILE A 232 -0.68 4.86 -6.75
N LEU A 233 -1.26 3.70 -6.45
CA LEU A 233 -0.54 2.50 -6.06
C LEU A 233 -0.49 1.55 -7.25
N ASP A 234 0.70 1.31 -7.80
CA ASP A 234 0.93 0.24 -8.78
C ASP A 234 1.21 -1.06 -8.01
N THR A 235 0.24 -1.98 -8.02
CA THR A 235 0.33 -3.22 -7.25
C THR A 235 0.94 -4.36 -8.06
N PRO A 236 1.67 -5.29 -7.41
CA PRO A 236 2.18 -6.47 -8.11
C PRO A 236 1.04 -7.35 -8.66
N ALA A 237 1.38 -8.23 -9.59
CA ALA A 237 0.42 -9.19 -10.13
C ALA A 237 -0.23 -10.05 -9.02
N GLY A 238 -1.53 -10.34 -9.16
CA GLY A 238 -2.27 -11.14 -8.18
C GLY A 238 -2.80 -10.35 -6.98
N GLY A 239 -2.58 -9.03 -6.91
CA GLY A 239 -3.42 -8.03 -6.21
C GLY A 239 -3.50 -8.06 -4.68
N VAL A 240 -3.12 -9.16 -3.99
CA VAL A 240 -3.53 -9.36 -2.59
C VAL A 240 -2.36 -9.58 -1.62
N ASN A 241 -1.19 -10.09 -2.03
CA ASN A 241 -0.32 -10.80 -1.07
C ASN A 241 0.73 -9.99 -0.28
N HIS A 242 1.03 -8.74 -0.60
CA HIS A 242 2.11 -8.01 0.11
C HIS A 242 1.69 -6.71 0.79
N VAL A 243 0.54 -6.16 0.40
CA VAL A 243 0.04 -4.92 0.98
C VAL A 243 -1.47 -4.95 1.18
N SER A 244 -2.01 -6.15 1.44
CA SER A 244 -3.41 -6.44 1.75
C SER A 244 -3.96 -5.48 2.81
N SER A 245 -3.14 -5.16 3.81
CA SER A 245 -3.46 -4.24 4.89
C SER A 245 -3.69 -2.79 4.45
N LEU A 246 -3.24 -2.37 3.26
CA LEU A 246 -3.60 -1.06 2.69
C LEU A 246 -5.07 -0.99 2.25
N ILE A 247 -5.81 -2.10 2.25
CA ILE A 247 -7.23 -2.06 1.93
C ILE A 247 -7.99 -1.08 2.83
N CYS A 248 -7.59 -0.87 4.09
CA CYS A 248 -8.23 0.14 4.95
C CYS A 248 -7.92 1.60 4.58
N GLN A 249 -7.00 1.84 3.66
CA GLN A 249 -6.60 3.17 3.19
C GLN A 249 -6.92 3.44 1.72
N ILE A 250 -7.10 2.39 0.91
CA ILE A 250 -7.48 2.56 -0.51
C ILE A 250 -8.92 3.06 -0.59
N ASP A 251 -9.14 4.21 -1.22
CA ASP A 251 -10.46 4.78 -1.44
C ASP A 251 -11.10 4.23 -2.73
N GLN A 252 -10.26 4.11 -3.77
CA GLN A 252 -10.69 3.74 -5.12
C GLN A 252 -9.83 2.61 -5.69
N VAL A 253 -10.47 1.70 -6.41
CA VAL A 253 -9.80 0.60 -7.10
C VAL A 253 -10.06 0.71 -8.60
N ALA A 254 -8.99 0.79 -9.39
CA ALA A 254 -9.03 0.75 -10.85
C ALA A 254 -8.61 -0.65 -11.33
N PHE A 255 -9.58 -1.48 -11.69
CA PHE A 255 -9.35 -2.80 -12.26
C PHE A 255 -8.99 -2.71 -13.73
N VAL A 256 -7.78 -3.18 -14.06
CA VAL A 256 -7.34 -3.34 -15.44
C VAL A 256 -7.97 -4.62 -16.00
N PHE A 257 -8.96 -4.43 -16.88
CA PHE A 257 -9.74 -5.50 -17.48
C PHE A 257 -9.21 -5.79 -18.89
N ASP A 258 -8.48 -6.88 -19.07
CA ASP A 258 -7.80 -7.23 -20.32
C ASP A 258 -8.79 -7.88 -21.31
N LEU A 259 -9.05 -7.19 -22.43
CA LEU A 259 -9.98 -7.63 -23.47
C LEU A 259 -9.29 -8.35 -24.64
N SER A 260 -7.98 -8.57 -24.59
CA SER A 260 -7.21 -9.11 -25.73
C SER A 260 -7.62 -10.50 -26.22
N ASN A 261 -8.29 -11.30 -25.40
CA ASN A 261 -8.89 -12.58 -25.78
C ASN A 261 -9.79 -13.12 -24.65
N THR A 262 -10.54 -14.19 -24.96
CA THR A 262 -11.46 -14.83 -24.00
C THR A 262 -10.77 -15.32 -22.72
N LEU A 263 -9.54 -15.85 -22.79
CA LEU A 263 -8.82 -16.28 -21.58
C LEU A 263 -8.44 -15.08 -20.70
N ALA A 264 -8.06 -13.95 -21.30
CA ALA A 264 -7.75 -12.72 -20.60
C ALA A 264 -9.00 -12.08 -19.95
N ILE A 265 -10.14 -12.14 -20.64
CA ILE A 265 -11.44 -11.71 -20.10
C ILE A 265 -11.79 -12.54 -18.86
N ASN A 266 -11.75 -13.87 -18.96
CA ASN A 266 -12.06 -14.76 -17.83
C ASN A 266 -11.10 -14.51 -16.66
N GLY A 267 -9.80 -14.37 -16.91
CA GLY A 267 -8.84 -14.01 -15.87
C GLY A 267 -9.17 -12.68 -15.21
N SER A 268 -9.59 -11.66 -15.97
CA SER A 268 -9.99 -10.35 -15.42
C SER A 268 -11.23 -10.44 -14.53
N ILE A 269 -12.21 -11.28 -14.91
CA ILE A 269 -13.39 -11.59 -14.10
C ILE A 269 -12.96 -12.29 -12.80
N ASP A 270 -12.12 -13.32 -12.89
CA ASP A 270 -11.63 -14.06 -11.72
C ASP A 270 -10.88 -13.14 -10.75
N ALA A 271 -10.09 -12.19 -11.25
CA ALA A 271 -9.37 -11.24 -10.41
C ALA A 271 -10.28 -10.23 -9.70
N LEU A 272 -11.32 -9.75 -10.40
CA LEU A 272 -12.34 -8.89 -9.79
C LEU A 272 -13.11 -9.67 -8.70
N HIS A 273 -13.49 -10.92 -8.98
CA HIS A 273 -14.12 -11.80 -8.00
C HIS A 273 -13.24 -12.02 -6.77
N THR A 274 -11.98 -12.41 -6.98
CA THR A 274 -11.01 -12.62 -5.89
C THR A 274 -10.84 -11.38 -5.03
N PHE A 275 -10.84 -10.18 -5.64
CA PHE A 275 -10.80 -8.94 -4.88
C PHE A 275 -12.07 -8.73 -4.06
N ILE A 276 -13.25 -8.94 -4.66
CA ILE A 276 -14.53 -8.78 -3.96
C ILE A 276 -14.59 -9.73 -2.75
N ASP A 277 -14.23 -11.00 -2.92
CA ASP A 277 -14.17 -11.98 -1.82
C ASP A 277 -13.25 -11.50 -0.70
N TYR A 278 -12.01 -11.14 -1.05
CA TYR A 278 -11.04 -10.65 -0.07
C TYR A 278 -11.56 -9.40 0.66
N TYR A 279 -12.16 -8.45 -0.07
CA TYR A 279 -12.72 -7.23 0.48
C TYR A 279 -13.91 -7.51 1.44
N GLU A 280 -14.77 -8.47 1.10
CA GLU A 280 -15.90 -8.87 1.93
C GLU A 280 -15.45 -9.57 3.21
N ASP A 281 -14.54 -10.54 3.07
CA ASP A 281 -13.96 -11.26 4.21
C ASP A 281 -13.25 -10.31 5.15
N PHE A 282 -12.41 -9.41 4.63
CA PHE A 282 -11.71 -8.41 5.42
C PHE A 282 -12.68 -7.50 6.19
N ASN A 283 -13.76 -7.06 5.53
CA ASN A 283 -14.79 -6.24 6.17
C ASN A 283 -15.55 -7.00 7.26
N ALA A 284 -15.93 -8.25 6.99
CA ALA A 284 -16.63 -9.10 7.95
C ALA A 284 -15.74 -9.38 9.18
N ASP A 285 -14.46 -9.66 8.95
CA ASP A 285 -13.50 -9.93 10.01
C ASP A 285 -13.19 -8.67 10.81
N TYR A 286 -13.09 -7.50 10.17
CA TYR A 286 -12.98 -6.23 10.90
C TYR A 286 -14.21 -5.99 11.78
N ALA A 287 -15.42 -6.13 11.23
CA ALA A 287 -16.66 -5.87 11.95
C ALA A 287 -16.83 -6.81 13.16
N ARG A 288 -16.36 -8.06 13.05
CA ARG A 288 -16.38 -9.06 14.12
C ARG A 288 -15.17 -9.01 15.07
N GLY A 289 -14.18 -8.15 14.80
CA GLY A 289 -12.93 -8.10 15.57
C GLY A 289 -12.05 -9.34 15.42
N GLN A 290 -12.18 -10.04 14.28
CA GLN A 290 -11.52 -11.30 13.96
C GLN A 290 -10.27 -11.15 13.08
N LEU A 291 -9.92 -9.93 12.66
CA LEU A 291 -8.65 -9.68 11.99
C LEU A 291 -7.48 -10.21 12.83
N THR A 292 -6.44 -10.71 12.17
CA THR A 292 -5.24 -11.24 12.82
C THR A 292 -3.95 -10.69 12.16
N GLY A 293 -2.79 -11.02 12.74
CA GLY A 293 -1.50 -10.71 12.15
C GLY A 293 -1.26 -9.22 11.86
N ILE A 294 -0.69 -8.95 10.68
CA ILE A 294 -0.34 -7.58 10.23
C ILE A 294 -1.58 -6.72 10.05
N GLU A 295 -2.68 -7.28 9.55
CA GLU A 295 -3.91 -6.54 9.25
C GLU A 295 -4.51 -5.96 10.53
N LYS A 296 -4.63 -6.78 11.58
CA LYS A 296 -5.06 -6.31 12.90
C LYS A 296 -4.11 -5.24 13.44
N ALA A 297 -2.81 -5.52 13.43
CA ALA A 297 -1.82 -4.62 14.00
C ALA A 297 -1.78 -3.26 13.29
N TYR A 298 -1.96 -3.26 11.96
CA TYR A 298 -2.00 -2.03 11.18
C TYR A 298 -3.29 -1.25 11.41
N ILE A 299 -4.44 -1.92 11.36
CA ILE A 299 -5.73 -1.28 11.62
C ILE A 299 -5.79 -0.65 13.01
N GLU A 300 -5.27 -1.32 14.04
CA GLU A 300 -5.21 -0.73 15.39
C GLU A 300 -4.39 0.58 15.41
N ARG A 301 -3.31 0.68 14.61
CA ARG A 301 -2.52 1.92 14.46
C ARG A 301 -3.27 3.01 13.69
N VAL A 302 -4.05 2.64 12.68
CA VAL A 302 -4.88 3.59 11.93
C VAL A 302 -6.02 4.09 12.82
N GLN A 303 -6.74 3.19 13.50
CA GLN A 303 -7.81 3.53 14.45
C GLN A 303 -7.32 4.43 15.59
N ALA A 304 -6.11 4.22 16.10
CA ALA A 304 -5.55 5.07 17.15
C ALA A 304 -5.32 6.52 16.69
N LYS A 305 -5.10 6.74 15.38
CA LYS A 305 -4.89 8.08 14.79
C LYS A 305 -6.19 8.72 14.31
N GLU A 306 -7.04 7.97 13.62
CA GLU A 306 -8.19 8.48 12.85
C GLU A 306 -9.54 8.16 13.51
N GLY A 307 -9.55 7.25 14.49
CA GLY A 307 -10.76 6.77 15.14
C GLY A 307 -11.44 5.62 14.38
N LYS A 308 -12.15 4.77 15.14
CA LYS A 308 -12.81 3.56 14.63
C LYS A 308 -13.86 3.84 13.56
N ALA A 309 -14.58 4.95 13.67
CA ALA A 309 -15.66 5.33 12.74
C ALA A 309 -15.12 5.69 11.35
N ALA A 310 -14.03 6.49 11.30
CA ALA A 310 -13.41 6.88 10.04
C ALA A 310 -12.87 5.65 9.27
N VAL A 311 -12.19 4.74 9.99
CA VAL A 311 -11.70 3.48 9.40
C VAL A 311 -12.85 2.63 8.84
N TYR A 312 -13.98 2.53 9.57
CA TYR A 312 -15.13 1.77 9.09
C TYR A 312 -15.76 2.37 7.82
N GLU A 313 -15.91 3.70 7.75
CA GLU A 313 -16.45 4.36 6.55
C GLU A 313 -15.53 4.19 5.33
N SER A 314 -14.21 4.37 5.50
CA SER A 314 -13.21 4.13 4.45
C SER A 314 -13.29 2.70 3.89
N MET A 315 -13.54 1.72 4.76
CA MET A 315 -13.64 0.33 4.36
C MET A 315 -14.97 -0.02 3.69
N LYS A 316 -16.08 0.63 4.06
CA LYS A 316 -17.42 0.29 3.53
C LYS A 316 -17.67 0.83 2.11
N ASN A 317 -17.12 2.00 1.79
CA ASN A 317 -17.53 2.79 0.62
C ASN A 317 -16.51 2.80 -0.52
N LYS A 318 -15.77 1.69 -0.69
CA LYS A 318 -14.78 1.59 -1.78
C LYS A 318 -15.44 1.69 -3.15
N GLN A 319 -14.91 2.59 -3.96
CA GLN A 319 -15.31 2.77 -5.35
C GLN A 319 -14.54 1.79 -6.24
N MET A 320 -15.24 1.08 -7.11
CA MET A 320 -14.63 0.08 -8.00
C MET A 320 -14.83 0.51 -9.44
N GLY A 321 -13.75 0.69 -10.18
CA GLY A 321 -13.76 1.15 -11.56
C GLY A 321 -13.12 0.13 -12.49
N LEU A 322 -13.71 -0.09 -13.66
CA LEU A 322 -13.15 -0.92 -14.73
C LEU A 322 -12.47 -0.05 -15.78
N VAL A 323 -11.21 -0.37 -16.08
CA VAL A 323 -10.47 0.18 -17.22
C VAL A 323 -10.27 -0.94 -18.24
N PHE A 324 -11.00 -0.89 -19.35
CA PHE A 324 -10.82 -1.86 -20.43
C PHE A 324 -9.50 -1.63 -21.15
N ASN A 325 -8.62 -2.62 -21.17
CA ASN A 325 -7.30 -2.49 -21.76
C ASN A 325 -7.08 -3.51 -22.88
N ARG A 326 -6.19 -3.17 -23.82
CA ARG A 326 -5.76 -4.03 -24.94
C ARG A 326 -6.91 -4.51 -25.83
N LEU A 327 -7.95 -3.69 -25.91
CA LEU A 327 -9.09 -3.85 -26.80
C LEU A 327 -8.67 -3.71 -28.27
N GLU A 328 -9.05 -4.64 -29.14
CA GLU A 328 -8.82 -4.50 -30.59
C GLU A 328 -10.00 -3.82 -31.30
N ASP A 329 -11.23 -4.27 -31.04
CA ASP A 329 -12.46 -3.64 -31.53
C ASP A 329 -13.43 -3.35 -30.37
N LEU A 330 -13.99 -2.14 -30.34
CA LEU A 330 -14.99 -1.71 -29.35
C LEU A 330 -16.20 -2.65 -29.24
N LYS A 331 -16.53 -3.38 -30.30
CA LYS A 331 -17.59 -4.41 -30.28
C LYS A 331 -17.32 -5.57 -29.31
N GLU A 332 -16.10 -5.71 -28.79
CA GLU A 332 -15.74 -6.70 -27.78
C GLU A 332 -16.23 -6.33 -26.37
N VAL A 333 -16.52 -5.04 -26.12
CA VAL A 333 -16.95 -4.57 -24.80
C VAL A 333 -18.31 -5.15 -24.37
N PRO A 334 -19.39 -5.09 -25.18
CA PRO A 334 -20.69 -5.63 -24.75
C PRO A 334 -20.65 -7.14 -24.40
N PRO A 335 -20.05 -8.03 -25.22
CA PRO A 335 -19.93 -9.44 -24.84
C PRO A 335 -19.12 -9.68 -23.56
N ALA A 336 -18.11 -8.85 -23.29
CA ALA A 336 -17.33 -8.94 -22.05
C ALA A 336 -18.14 -8.48 -20.83
N LEU A 337 -18.94 -7.41 -20.98
CA LEU A 337 -19.88 -6.95 -19.94
C LEU A 337 -20.92 -8.02 -19.64
N ASP A 338 -21.53 -8.63 -20.66
CA ASP A 338 -22.52 -9.69 -20.48
C ASP A 338 -21.94 -10.87 -19.70
N ARG A 339 -20.73 -11.31 -20.04
CA ARG A 339 -20.02 -12.36 -19.30
C ARG A 339 -19.78 -11.98 -17.84
N LEU A 340 -19.33 -10.74 -17.58
CA LEU A 340 -19.12 -10.27 -16.23
C LEU A 340 -20.42 -10.22 -15.43
N ARG A 341 -21.49 -9.66 -16.01
CA ARG A 341 -22.81 -9.57 -15.37
C ARG A 341 -23.36 -10.96 -15.05
N GLN A 342 -23.33 -11.88 -16.02
CA GLN A 342 -23.75 -13.27 -15.84
C GLN A 342 -22.93 -13.97 -14.76
N TYR A 343 -21.61 -13.80 -14.77
CA TYR A 343 -20.75 -14.42 -13.76
C TYR A 343 -21.06 -13.90 -12.35
N LEU A 344 -21.19 -12.58 -12.17
CA LEU A 344 -21.58 -12.01 -10.87
C LEU A 344 -22.99 -12.45 -10.45
N ASP A 345 -23.90 -12.67 -11.40
CA ASP A 345 -25.25 -13.17 -11.13
C ASP A 345 -25.21 -14.62 -10.63
N THR A 346 -24.37 -15.47 -11.23
CA THR A 346 -24.17 -16.86 -10.75
C THR A 346 -23.58 -16.94 -9.34
N LEU A 347 -22.99 -15.86 -8.84
CA LEU A 347 -22.43 -15.76 -7.50
C LEU A 347 -23.37 -15.03 -6.52
N ASP A 348 -24.58 -14.65 -6.94
CA ASP A 348 -25.50 -13.77 -6.20
C ASP A 348 -24.91 -12.39 -5.85
N LYS A 349 -23.82 -11.98 -6.52
CA LYS A 349 -23.10 -10.71 -6.29
C LYS A 349 -23.55 -9.59 -7.21
N TYR A 350 -24.21 -9.89 -8.32
CA TYR A 350 -24.60 -8.86 -9.30
C TYR A 350 -25.46 -7.76 -8.67
N HIS A 351 -26.54 -8.11 -7.98
CA HIS A 351 -27.42 -7.12 -7.35
C HIS A 351 -26.71 -6.23 -6.32
N GLN A 352 -25.72 -6.78 -5.61
CA GLN A 352 -24.94 -6.07 -4.60
C GLN A 352 -23.90 -5.12 -5.21
N TYR A 353 -23.27 -5.50 -6.32
CA TYR A 353 -22.12 -4.78 -6.88
C TYR A 353 -22.40 -3.99 -8.15
N LYS A 354 -23.50 -4.24 -8.86
CA LYS A 354 -23.76 -3.63 -10.16
C LYS A 354 -23.79 -2.10 -10.17
N LYS A 355 -24.15 -1.48 -9.05
CA LYS A 355 -24.14 -0.01 -8.84
C LYS A 355 -22.84 0.52 -8.20
N ARG A 356 -21.93 -0.37 -7.80
CA ARG A 356 -20.65 -0.05 -7.16
C ARG A 356 -19.48 -0.21 -8.11
N ILE A 357 -19.66 -0.98 -9.18
CA ILE A 357 -18.69 -1.17 -10.24
C ILE A 357 -19.04 -0.18 -11.36
N HIS A 358 -18.13 0.74 -11.64
CA HIS A 358 -18.27 1.79 -12.65
C HIS A 358 -17.32 1.55 -13.82
N ILE A 359 -17.66 2.07 -15.00
CA ILE A 359 -16.78 2.03 -16.17
C ILE A 359 -15.96 3.32 -16.20
N LEU A 360 -14.67 3.23 -15.89
CA LEU A 360 -13.76 4.40 -15.86
C LEU A 360 -13.38 4.85 -17.27
N GLY A 361 -13.06 3.89 -18.15
CA GLY A 361 -12.61 4.20 -19.50
C GLY A 361 -12.01 3.00 -20.21
N MET A 362 -11.31 3.27 -21.32
CA MET A 362 -10.64 2.23 -22.09
C MET A 362 -9.35 2.72 -22.75
N VAL A 363 -8.41 1.81 -22.92
CA VAL A 363 -7.18 2.01 -23.69
C VAL A 363 -7.08 0.90 -24.74
N PRO A 364 -7.17 1.22 -26.05
CA PRO A 364 -7.10 0.22 -27.10
C PRO A 364 -5.68 -0.34 -27.25
N GLN A 365 -5.57 -1.51 -27.88
CA GLN A 365 -4.30 -2.03 -28.35
C GLN A 365 -3.70 -1.07 -29.39
N ASN A 366 -2.64 -0.37 -28.99
CA ASN A 366 -2.00 0.64 -29.83
C ASN A 366 -0.48 0.46 -29.80
N LYS A 367 0.14 0.48 -31.00
CA LYS A 367 1.60 0.34 -31.16
C LYS A 367 2.38 1.43 -30.43
N VAL A 368 1.82 2.63 -30.29
CA VAL A 368 2.44 3.74 -29.54
C VAL A 368 2.73 3.32 -28.11
N VAL A 369 1.82 2.60 -27.45
CA VAL A 369 2.03 2.10 -26.08
C VAL A 369 3.29 1.23 -25.98
N ASN A 370 3.49 0.33 -26.94
CA ASN A 370 4.68 -0.52 -26.98
C ASN A 370 5.95 0.29 -27.27
N ILE A 371 5.87 1.26 -28.18
CA ILE A 371 7.00 2.12 -28.53
C ILE A 371 7.44 2.96 -27.32
N THR A 372 6.49 3.56 -26.60
CA THR A 372 6.80 4.45 -25.47
C THR A 372 7.33 3.68 -24.28
N ASN A 373 6.75 2.50 -23.98
CA ASN A 373 7.28 1.58 -22.96
C ASN A 373 8.74 1.17 -23.25
N ASN A 374 9.07 0.87 -24.51
CA ASN A 374 10.44 0.51 -24.91
C ASN A 374 11.43 1.70 -24.88
N ARG A 375 10.91 2.93 -24.95
CA ARG A 375 11.71 4.16 -24.99
C ARG A 375 11.81 4.86 -23.63
N GLY A 376 11.21 4.31 -22.58
CA GLY A 376 11.17 4.94 -21.27
C GLY A 376 10.36 6.23 -21.24
N SER A 377 9.22 6.28 -21.96
CA SER A 377 8.40 7.49 -22.13
C SER A 377 6.91 7.19 -21.93
N LEU A 378 6.11 8.24 -21.76
CA LEU A 378 4.66 8.14 -21.63
C LEU A 378 3.96 8.29 -22.98
N PHE A 379 2.94 7.47 -23.25
CA PHE A 379 2.10 7.71 -24.42
C PHE A 379 1.21 8.94 -24.24
N TYR A 380 0.95 9.34 -22.99
CA TYR A 380 0.12 10.50 -22.67
C TYR A 380 0.60 11.79 -23.34
N THR A 381 1.92 11.99 -23.46
CA THR A 381 2.51 13.15 -24.12
C THR A 381 2.71 12.95 -25.63
N MET A 382 2.53 11.73 -26.12
CA MET A 382 2.93 11.32 -27.48
C MET A 382 1.76 11.04 -28.44
N ASP A 383 0.58 10.71 -27.93
CA ASP A 383 -0.61 10.44 -28.75
C ASP A 383 -1.85 11.11 -28.15
N SER A 384 -2.44 12.06 -28.88
CA SER A 384 -3.60 12.83 -28.40
C SER A 384 -4.85 11.99 -28.19
N GLY A 385 -5.01 10.90 -28.96
CA GLY A 385 -6.15 10.00 -28.82
C GLY A 385 -6.06 9.20 -27.53
N LEU A 386 -4.89 8.62 -27.25
CA LEU A 386 -4.60 7.93 -26.00
C LEU A 386 -4.61 8.89 -24.81
N ALA A 387 -4.09 10.11 -24.98
CA ALA A 387 -4.16 11.16 -23.95
C ALA A 387 -5.62 11.47 -23.57
N GLY A 388 -6.50 11.64 -24.57
CA GLY A 388 -7.94 11.84 -24.33
C GLY A 388 -8.61 10.68 -23.58
N ARG A 389 -8.13 9.44 -23.76
CA ARG A 389 -8.58 8.29 -22.97
C ARG A 389 -8.14 8.37 -21.51
N MET A 390 -6.90 8.79 -21.26
CA MET A 390 -6.39 8.95 -19.90
C MET A 390 -7.04 10.15 -19.21
N ASP A 391 -7.32 11.23 -19.93
CA ASP A 391 -8.08 12.38 -19.41
C ASP A 391 -9.48 11.93 -18.93
N GLN A 392 -10.13 11.02 -19.66
CA GLN A 392 -11.40 10.43 -19.24
C GLN A 392 -11.27 9.62 -17.94
N ILE A 393 -10.28 8.72 -17.86
CA ILE A 393 -10.02 7.91 -16.67
C ILE A 393 -9.70 8.80 -15.47
N ALA A 394 -8.82 9.79 -15.64
CA ALA A 394 -8.42 10.74 -14.61
C ALA A 394 -9.62 11.55 -14.09
N ARG A 395 -10.50 12.05 -14.97
CA ARG A 395 -11.73 12.74 -14.55
C ARG A 395 -12.64 11.84 -13.73
N GLY A 396 -12.83 10.59 -14.15
CA GLY A 396 -13.60 9.61 -13.40
C GLY A 396 -13.03 9.37 -12.00
N LEU A 397 -11.71 9.26 -11.87
CA LEU A 397 -11.05 9.09 -10.57
C LEU A 397 -11.12 10.36 -9.70
N SER A 398 -10.94 11.55 -10.28
CA SER A 398 -11.05 12.83 -9.57
C SER A 398 -12.47 13.13 -9.09
N SER A 399 -13.51 12.67 -9.79
CA SER A 399 -14.91 12.81 -9.37
C SER A 399 -15.43 11.63 -8.53
N ASN A 400 -14.55 10.74 -8.05
CA ASN A 400 -14.92 9.53 -7.31
C ASN A 400 -15.97 8.69 -8.05
N MET A 401 -15.82 8.57 -9.37
CA MET A 401 -16.65 7.80 -10.30
C MET A 401 -18.11 8.26 -10.41
N GLN A 402 -18.47 9.44 -9.90
CA GLN A 402 -19.84 9.95 -9.93
C GLN A 402 -20.39 10.12 -11.35
N ASP A 403 -19.53 10.49 -12.30
CA ASP A 403 -19.90 10.70 -13.71
C ASP A 403 -19.69 9.46 -14.59
N CYS A 404 -19.27 8.34 -14.00
CA CYS A 404 -18.99 7.10 -14.72
C CYS A 404 -20.24 6.19 -14.70
N PRO A 405 -20.65 5.62 -15.85
CA PRO A 405 -21.77 4.70 -15.88
C PRO A 405 -21.48 3.47 -15.03
N ALA A 406 -22.49 3.02 -14.29
CA ALA A 406 -22.42 1.79 -13.49
C ALA A 406 -22.55 0.54 -14.36
N LEU A 407 -22.20 -0.63 -13.82
CA LEU A 407 -22.27 -1.91 -14.52
C LEU A 407 -23.70 -2.31 -14.92
N ASP A 408 -24.73 -1.83 -14.19
CA ASP A 408 -26.13 -2.07 -14.53
C ASP A 408 -26.74 -1.13 -15.57
N GLU A 409 -25.98 -0.14 -16.04
CA GLU A 409 -26.40 0.72 -17.14
C GLU A 409 -26.47 -0.05 -18.46
N ASP A 410 -27.30 0.43 -19.38
CA ASP A 410 -27.45 -0.12 -20.72
C ASP A 410 -26.14 -0.03 -21.51
N ASP A 411 -25.83 -1.04 -22.31
CA ASP A 411 -24.59 -1.08 -23.09
C ASP A 411 -24.45 0.13 -24.01
N ARG A 412 -25.54 0.71 -24.54
CA ARG A 412 -25.47 1.93 -25.35
C ARG A 412 -24.97 3.11 -24.53
N VAL A 413 -25.35 3.22 -23.25
CA VAL A 413 -24.89 4.28 -22.35
C VAL A 413 -23.40 4.11 -22.08
N ILE A 414 -22.96 2.91 -21.74
CA ILE A 414 -21.55 2.59 -21.51
C ILE A 414 -20.71 2.85 -22.76
N MET A 415 -21.19 2.42 -23.92
CA MET A 415 -20.47 2.59 -25.19
C MET A 415 -20.38 4.05 -25.60
N ASN A 416 -21.47 4.83 -25.46
CA ASN A 416 -21.44 6.28 -25.71
C ASN A 416 -20.45 7.00 -24.77
N TYR A 417 -20.40 6.59 -23.49
CA TYR A 417 -19.42 7.10 -22.54
C TYR A 417 -17.98 6.77 -23.01
N LEU A 418 -17.71 5.52 -23.37
CA LEU A 418 -16.40 5.08 -23.86
C LEU A 418 -16.00 5.76 -25.18
N GLU A 419 -16.92 6.26 -26.00
CA GLU A 419 -16.59 6.92 -27.27
C GLU A 419 -16.35 8.44 -27.16
N LYS A 420 -16.77 9.07 -26.06
CA LYS A 420 -16.79 10.54 -25.87
C LYS A 420 -15.46 11.27 -26.17
N TYR A 421 -14.32 10.60 -26.04
CA TYR A 421 -12.99 11.17 -26.24
C TYR A 421 -12.21 10.61 -27.45
N LYS A 422 -12.89 10.07 -28.47
CA LYS A 422 -12.25 9.70 -29.75
C LYS A 422 -11.60 10.90 -30.49
N THR A 423 -12.00 12.14 -30.20
CA THR A 423 -11.77 13.29 -31.08
C THR A 423 -11.56 14.61 -30.35
N ASN A 424 -10.47 14.77 -29.59
CA ASN A 424 -9.97 16.10 -29.20
C ASN A 424 -8.49 16.26 -29.59
N SER A 425 -8.23 16.24 -30.89
CA SER A 425 -6.95 16.59 -31.50
C SER A 425 -6.80 18.11 -31.60
N ARG A 426 -6.40 18.77 -30.50
CA ARG A 426 -5.72 20.09 -30.56
C ARG A 426 -4.72 20.21 -29.41
N PHE A 427 -3.51 19.66 -29.61
CA PHE A 427 -2.36 20.20 -28.90
C PHE A 427 -1.99 21.54 -29.54
N ARG A 428 -2.06 22.61 -28.74
CA ARG A 428 -1.22 23.79 -28.97
C ARG A 428 0.18 23.37 -28.58
N VAL A 429 1.04 23.18 -29.58
CA VAL A 429 2.49 23.15 -29.39
C VAL A 429 2.87 24.56 -28.91
N PHE A 430 3.28 24.70 -27.65
CA PHE A 430 4.04 25.87 -27.24
C PHE A 430 5.48 25.62 -27.72
N GLY A 431 5.91 26.46 -28.67
CA GLY A 431 7.24 26.40 -29.25
C GLY A 431 8.31 26.91 -28.30
N THR A 432 9.49 26.28 -28.42
CA THR A 432 10.87 26.73 -28.17
C THR A 432 11.13 27.82 -27.15
#